data_AF-A0A931B2H1-F1
#
_entry.id   AF-A0A931B2H1-F1
#
_cell.length_a   1.000
_cell.length_b   1.000
_cell.length_c   1.000
_cell.angle_alpha   90.00
_cell.angle_beta   90.00
_cell.angle_gamma   90.00
#
_symmetry.space_group_name_H-M   'P 1'
#
loop_
_entity.id
_entity.type
_entity.pdbx_description
1 polymer ?
#
loop_
_entity_poly.entity_id
_entity_poly.type
_entity_poly.pdbx_seq_one_letter_code
_entity_poly.pdbx_strand_id
1 'polypeptide(L)'
;MFTIHTGADGSAVAVERERVVALADVDALRAAYPGARVREWPGEVRAGEAWDGPLPDAPSPRERVHTLLLRGVTAVAGRSLDEDPALAPAAARVGLPVGSPARLAPGARADFAVFAEDGSCLATVLGGRLVHRRA
;
A
#
# COMPACT_ATOMS: atom_id res chain seq x y z
N MET A 1 8.46 0.82 14.77
CA MET A 1 7.15 1.39 15.18
C MET A 1 6.09 0.40 14.80
N PHE A 2 5.19 0.09 15.74
CA PHE A 2 4.08 -0.83 15.53
C PHE A 2 2.83 -0.02 15.20
N THR A 3 2.16 -0.32 14.09
CA THR A 3 0.99 0.43 13.61
C THR A 3 -0.14 -0.52 13.26
N ILE A 4 -1.36 -0.22 13.69
CA ILE A 4 -2.58 -0.88 13.25
C ILE A 4 -3.28 0.04 12.25
N HIS A 5 -3.61 -0.47 11.07
CA HIS A 5 -4.48 0.20 10.11
C HIS A 5 -5.85 -0.47 10.17
N THR A 6 -6.90 0.30 10.35
CA THR A 6 -8.29 -0.19 10.45
C THR A 6 -9.14 0.45 9.37
N GLY A 7 -9.97 -0.36 8.73
CA GLY A 7 -11.00 0.06 7.80
C GLY A 7 -12.36 0.21 8.46
N ALA A 8 -13.26 0.95 7.81
CA ALA A 8 -14.62 1.17 8.28
C ALA A 8 -15.51 -0.09 8.13
N ASP A 9 -15.08 -1.03 7.29
CA ASP A 9 -15.67 -2.35 7.07
C ASP A 9 -15.26 -3.38 8.14
N GLY A 10 -14.43 -2.99 9.11
CA GLY A 10 -13.89 -3.87 10.14
C GLY A 10 -12.57 -4.55 9.75
N SER A 11 -12.10 -4.39 8.51
CA SER A 11 -10.78 -4.86 8.10
C SER A 11 -9.69 -4.23 8.97
N ALA A 12 -8.72 -5.02 9.42
CA ALA A 12 -7.60 -4.47 10.17
C ALA A 12 -6.31 -5.27 9.96
N VAL A 13 -5.20 -4.53 9.86
CA VAL A 13 -3.86 -5.09 9.69
C VAL A 13 -2.91 -4.46 10.70
N ALA A 14 -2.19 -5.31 11.43
CA ALA A 14 -1.09 -4.92 12.28
C ALA A 14 0.22 -5.00 11.50
N VAL A 15 1.04 -3.97 11.61
CA VAL A 15 2.31 -3.81 10.92
C VAL A 15 3.41 -3.49 11.91
N GLU A 16 4.51 -4.23 11.84
CA GLU A 16 5.74 -3.91 12.53
C GLU A 16 6.87 -3.72 11.52
N ARG A 17 7.51 -2.54 11.56
CA ARG A 17 8.57 -2.14 10.61
C ARG A 17 8.05 -2.26 9.18
N GLU A 18 8.47 -3.30 8.44
CA GLU A 18 8.14 -3.53 7.04
C GLU A 18 7.23 -4.74 6.81
N ARG A 19 6.76 -5.39 7.88
CA ARG A 19 6.03 -6.67 7.81
C ARG A 19 4.64 -6.58 8.42
N VAL A 20 3.73 -7.33 7.82
CA VAL A 20 2.44 -7.66 8.41
C VAL A 20 2.69 -8.66 9.53
N VAL A 21 2.19 -8.38 10.73
CA VAL A 21 2.34 -9.29 11.88
C VAL A 21 1.04 -10.00 12.20
N ALA A 22 -0.11 -9.40 11.91
CA ALA A 22 -1.41 -10.02 12.08
C ALA A 22 -2.48 -9.36 11.20
N LEU A 23 -3.49 -10.17 10.84
CA LEU A 23 -4.77 -9.76 10.27
C LEU A 23 -5.84 -10.39 11.16
N ALA A 24 -6.69 -9.56 11.76
CA ALA A 24 -7.77 -9.99 12.64
C ALA A 24 -8.75 -8.82 12.80
N ASP A 25 -9.85 -9.06 13.51
CA ASP A 25 -10.77 -7.99 13.90
C ASP A 25 -10.06 -6.87 14.66
N VAL A 26 -10.54 -5.64 14.48
CA VAL A 26 -9.96 -4.43 15.06
C VAL A 26 -9.77 -4.53 16.57
N ASP A 27 -10.76 -5.07 17.28
CA ASP A 27 -10.72 -5.19 18.74
C ASP A 27 -9.68 -6.22 19.20
N ALA A 28 -9.55 -7.33 18.47
CA ALA A 28 -8.54 -8.34 18.75
C ALA A 28 -7.12 -7.78 18.56
N LEU A 29 -6.90 -6.99 17.50
CA LEU A 29 -5.60 -6.34 17.29
C LEU A 29 -5.29 -5.26 18.33
N ARG A 30 -6.28 -4.44 18.72
CA ARG A 30 -6.13 -3.43 19.77
C ARG A 30 -5.79 -4.08 21.12
N ALA A 31 -6.44 -5.18 21.46
CA ALA A 31 -6.16 -5.93 22.68
C ALA A 31 -4.77 -6.60 22.66
N ALA A 32 -4.39 -7.21 21.53
CA ALA A 32 -3.10 -7.87 21.38
C ALA A 32 -1.91 -6.87 21.37
N TYR A 33 -2.13 -5.65 20.87
CA TYR A 33 -1.09 -4.64 20.71
C TYR A 33 -1.51 -3.26 21.27
N PRO A 34 -1.69 -3.14 22.60
CA PRO A 34 -2.29 -1.95 23.21
C PRO A 34 -1.46 -0.66 23.07
N GLY A 35 -0.16 -0.76 22.78
CA GLY A 35 0.73 0.38 22.51
C GLY A 35 0.89 0.72 21.03
N ALA A 36 0.21 0.00 20.14
CA ALA A 36 0.31 0.24 18.71
C ALA A 36 -0.30 1.58 18.33
N ARG A 37 0.35 2.29 17.40
CA ARG A 37 -0.25 3.48 16.80
C ARG A 37 -1.42 3.05 15.92
N VAL A 38 -2.62 3.57 16.17
CA VAL A 38 -3.81 3.24 15.36
C VAL A 38 -4.01 4.30 14.27
N ARG A 39 -4.30 3.85 13.05
CA ARG A 39 -4.78 4.67 11.94
C ARG A 39 -6.12 4.14 11.47
N GLU A 40 -7.13 4.97 11.59
CA GLU A 40 -8.48 4.64 11.15
C GLU A 40 -8.73 5.27 9.78
N TRP A 41 -9.40 4.52 8.90
CA TRP A 41 -9.68 4.94 7.53
C TRP A 41 -11.15 4.72 7.18
N PRO A 42 -11.77 5.65 6.43
CA PRO A 42 -13.15 5.51 5.97
C PRO A 42 -13.24 4.62 4.71
N GLY A 43 -12.72 3.39 4.78
CA GLY A 43 -12.67 2.47 3.65
C GLY A 43 -12.18 1.08 4.05
N GLU A 44 -11.98 0.19 3.08
CA GLU A 44 -11.47 -1.18 3.28
C GLU A 44 -9.94 -1.20 3.18
N VAL A 45 -9.28 -1.85 4.15
CA VAL A 45 -7.84 -2.16 4.11
C VAL A 45 -7.64 -3.52 3.43
N ARG A 46 -7.07 -3.51 2.22
CA ARG A 46 -6.84 -4.73 1.43
C ARG A 46 -5.51 -4.70 0.69
N ALA A 47 -5.13 -5.83 0.08
CA ALA A 47 -3.97 -5.86 -0.81
C ALA A 47 -4.10 -4.76 -1.88
N GLY A 48 -2.97 -4.10 -2.19
CA GLY A 48 -2.97 -3.05 -3.20
C GLY A 48 -3.00 -3.62 -4.62
N GLU A 49 -3.09 -2.73 -5.60
CA GLU A 49 -3.27 -3.11 -6.99
C GLU A 49 -1.94 -3.36 -7.70
N ALA A 50 -1.96 -4.25 -8.69
CA ALA A 50 -0.91 -4.36 -9.69
C ALA A 50 -1.13 -3.32 -10.77
N TRP A 51 -0.09 -2.63 -11.22
CA TRP A 51 -0.16 -1.83 -12.43
C TRP A 51 0.46 -2.58 -13.60
N ASP A 52 -0.33 -2.75 -14.65
CA ASP A 52 0.09 -3.46 -15.84
C ASP A 52 -0.34 -2.71 -17.13
N GLY A 53 -1.01 -1.57 -17.00
CA GLY A 53 -1.39 -0.71 -18.12
C GLY A 53 -0.29 0.24 -18.61
N PRO A 54 -0.60 1.09 -19.59
CA PRO A 54 0.30 2.14 -20.05
C PRO A 54 0.67 3.07 -18.91
N LEU A 55 1.91 3.55 -18.87
CA LEU A 55 2.31 4.47 -17.81
C LEU A 55 1.46 5.76 -17.83
N PRO A 56 1.08 6.30 -16.65
CA PRO A 56 0.38 7.57 -16.58
C PRO A 56 1.16 8.68 -17.29
N ASP A 57 0.44 9.56 -17.98
CA ASP A 57 1.06 10.77 -18.51
C ASP A 57 1.43 11.69 -17.34
N ALA A 58 2.73 11.88 -17.13
CA ALA A 58 3.27 12.76 -16.11
C ALA A 58 4.67 13.26 -16.50
N PRO A 59 5.09 14.44 -16.01
CA PRO A 59 6.30 15.12 -16.49
C PRO A 59 7.61 14.41 -16.17
N SER A 60 7.63 13.52 -15.17
CA SER A 60 8.83 12.77 -14.77
C SER A 60 8.52 11.36 -14.26
N PRO A 61 9.50 10.43 -14.28
CA PRO A 61 9.32 9.08 -13.72
C PRO A 61 8.88 9.07 -12.26
N ARG A 62 9.32 10.06 -11.46
CA ARG A 62 8.88 10.19 -10.06
C ARG A 62 7.40 10.54 -9.97
N GLU A 63 6.94 11.46 -10.81
CA GLU A 63 5.54 11.85 -10.86
C GLU A 63 4.66 10.73 -11.43
N ARG A 64 5.16 9.94 -12.40
CA ARG A 64 4.49 8.72 -12.86
C ARG A 64 4.27 7.73 -11.73
N VAL A 65 5.34 7.40 -10.99
CA VAL A 65 5.26 6.54 -9.78
C VAL A 65 4.29 7.13 -8.78
N HIS A 66 4.35 8.44 -8.51
CA HIS A 66 3.42 9.10 -7.59
C HIS A 66 1.97 8.90 -8.03
N THR A 67 1.64 9.12 -9.30
CA THR A 67 0.29 8.88 -9.84
C THR A 67 -0.19 7.44 -9.67
N LEU A 68 0.71 6.46 -9.77
CA LEU A 68 0.39 5.06 -9.47
C LEU A 68 0.07 4.87 -7.97
N LEU A 69 0.86 5.46 -7.07
CA LEU A 69 0.62 5.41 -5.63
C LEU A 69 -0.70 6.08 -5.24
N LEU A 70 -1.13 7.14 -5.93
CA LEU A 70 -2.44 7.77 -5.72
C LEU A 70 -3.62 6.83 -6.05
N ARG A 71 -3.38 5.73 -6.77
CA ARG A 71 -4.39 4.75 -7.18
C ARG A 71 -4.34 3.46 -6.36
N GLY A 72 -3.54 3.41 -5.30
CA GLY A 72 -3.40 2.20 -4.48
C GLY A 72 -2.51 1.12 -5.10
N VAL A 73 -1.69 1.47 -6.10
CA VAL A 73 -0.77 0.52 -6.74
C VAL A 73 0.36 0.17 -5.78
N THR A 74 0.60 -1.12 -5.61
CA THR A 74 1.64 -1.68 -4.75
C THR A 74 2.62 -2.59 -5.47
N ALA A 75 2.42 -2.87 -6.76
CA ALA A 75 3.43 -3.48 -7.62
C ALA A 75 3.24 -3.04 -9.07
N VAL A 76 4.31 -3.03 -9.85
CA VAL A 76 4.27 -2.67 -11.28
C VAL A 76 4.80 -3.83 -12.12
N ALA A 77 4.14 -4.16 -13.21
CA ALA A 77 4.57 -5.22 -14.12
C ALA A 77 5.92 -4.86 -14.77
N GLY A 78 6.76 -5.87 -15.04
CA GLY A 78 8.07 -5.68 -15.66
C GLY A 78 8.01 -4.93 -17.00
N ARG A 79 6.96 -5.18 -17.81
CA ARG A 79 6.75 -4.50 -19.10
C ARG A 79 6.66 -2.98 -18.99
N SER A 80 6.17 -2.45 -17.87
CA SER A 80 6.10 -1.00 -17.67
C SER A 80 7.48 -0.37 -17.47
N LEU A 81 8.51 -1.15 -17.11
CA LEU A 81 9.89 -0.70 -17.08
C LEU A 81 10.52 -0.64 -18.47
N ASP A 82 10.06 -1.48 -19.39
CA ASP A 82 10.55 -1.49 -20.77
C ASP A 82 10.10 -0.21 -21.51
N GLU A 83 8.92 0.33 -21.16
CA GLU A 83 8.40 1.61 -21.68
C GLU A 83 9.20 2.83 -21.18
N ASP A 84 9.72 2.79 -19.95
CA ASP A 84 10.49 3.87 -19.34
C ASP A 84 11.55 3.31 -18.36
N PRO A 85 12.80 3.14 -18.81
CA PRO A 85 13.88 2.62 -17.96
C PRO A 85 14.17 3.50 -16.73
N ALA A 86 13.81 4.79 -16.75
CA ALA A 86 13.98 5.68 -15.62
C ALA A 86 12.90 5.48 -14.53
N LEU A 87 11.87 4.67 -14.79
CA LEU A 87 10.86 4.29 -13.82
C LEU A 87 11.43 3.40 -12.71
N ALA A 88 12.33 2.46 -13.03
CA ALA A 88 12.92 1.54 -12.05
C ALA A 88 13.60 2.26 -10.87
N PRO A 89 14.52 3.24 -11.08
CA PRO A 89 15.12 3.98 -9.98
C PRO A 89 14.15 4.93 -9.26
N ALA A 90 13.03 5.32 -9.88
CA ALA A 90 11.97 6.08 -9.21
C ALA A 90 11.14 5.18 -8.28
N ALA A 91 10.73 4.00 -8.77
CA ALA A 91 10.00 2.99 -8.00
C ALA A 91 10.83 2.48 -6.80
N ALA A 92 12.13 2.23 -7.02
CA ALA A 92 13.04 1.79 -5.96
C ALA A 92 13.13 2.79 -4.79
N ARG A 93 13.09 4.11 -5.04
CA ARG A 93 13.15 5.14 -3.97
C ARG A 93 11.98 5.05 -3.01
N VAL A 94 10.78 4.75 -3.52
CA VAL A 94 9.58 4.58 -2.70
C VAL A 94 9.36 3.13 -2.27
N GLY A 95 10.20 2.20 -2.74
CA GLY A 95 10.09 0.78 -2.46
C GLY A 95 8.87 0.12 -3.11
N LEU A 96 8.49 0.57 -4.31
CA LEU A 96 7.44 -0.04 -5.13
C LEU A 96 8.05 -1.24 -5.90
N PRO A 97 7.65 -2.49 -5.60
CA PRO A 97 8.20 -3.68 -6.22
C PRO A 97 7.75 -3.85 -7.68
N VAL A 98 8.55 -4.63 -8.41
CA VAL A 98 8.25 -5.08 -9.77
C VAL A 98 7.66 -6.49 -9.70
N GLY A 99 6.58 -6.75 -10.44
CA GLY A 99 5.89 -8.03 -10.46
C GLY A 99 4.47 -7.90 -9.91
N SER A 100 4.10 -8.83 -9.02
CA SER A 100 2.75 -8.89 -8.44
C SER A 100 2.70 -8.29 -7.03
N PRO A 101 1.57 -7.72 -6.61
CA PRO A 101 1.35 -7.28 -5.24
C PRO A 101 1.61 -8.42 -4.25
N ALA A 102 2.20 -8.08 -3.11
CA ALA A 102 2.29 -9.02 -2.01
C ALA A 102 0.88 -9.38 -1.53
N ARG A 103 0.63 -10.67 -1.24
CA ARG A 103 -0.57 -11.06 -0.52
C ARG A 103 -0.54 -10.39 0.86
N LEU A 104 -1.66 -9.80 1.24
CA LEU A 104 -1.85 -9.31 2.60
C LEU A 104 -1.99 -10.52 3.54
N ALA A 105 -0.89 -10.88 4.21
CA ALA A 105 -0.82 -12.04 5.10
C ALA A 105 0.29 -11.87 6.16
N PRO A 106 0.17 -12.47 7.37
CA PRO A 106 1.25 -12.44 8.36
C PRO A 106 2.59 -12.91 7.79
N GLY A 107 3.67 -12.21 8.14
CA GLY A 107 5.03 -12.44 7.64
C GLY A 107 5.35 -11.79 6.29
N ALA A 108 4.32 -11.47 5.48
CA ALA A 108 4.50 -10.78 4.21
C ALA A 108 4.98 -9.34 4.41
N ARG A 109 5.54 -8.76 3.34
CA ARG A 109 5.85 -7.34 3.32
C ARG A 109 4.55 -6.54 3.45
N ALA A 110 4.57 -5.48 4.25
CA ALA A 110 3.43 -4.62 4.50
C ALA A 110 3.17 -3.67 3.32
N ASP A 111 2.72 -4.26 2.22
CA ASP A 111 2.28 -3.59 1.00
C ASP A 111 0.77 -3.76 0.87
N PHE A 112 0.03 -2.67 1.02
CA PHE A 112 -1.42 -2.66 0.96
C PHE A 112 -1.94 -1.27 0.65
N ALA A 113 -3.22 -1.18 0.33
CA ALA A 113 -3.89 0.09 0.10
C ALA A 113 -5.24 0.10 0.83
N VAL A 114 -5.78 1.31 0.98
CA VAL A 114 -7.10 1.54 1.54
C VAL A 114 -7.98 2.13 0.46
N PHE A 115 -9.15 1.54 0.25
CA PHE A 115 -10.09 1.99 -0.77
C PHE A 115 -11.40 2.43 -0.14
N ALA A 116 -11.93 3.56 -0.58
CA ALA A 116 -13.29 3.96 -0.28
C ALA A 116 -14.29 3.08 -1.03
N GLU A 117 -15.56 3.17 -0.66
CA GLU A 117 -16.67 2.43 -1.30
C GLU A 117 -16.80 2.75 -2.80
N ASP A 118 -16.43 3.97 -3.22
CA ASP A 118 -16.40 4.40 -4.63
C ASP A 118 -15.20 3.85 -5.42
N GLY A 119 -14.35 3.04 -4.78
CA GLY A 119 -13.12 2.48 -5.35
C GLY A 119 -11.94 3.44 -5.38
N SER A 120 -12.08 4.67 -4.89
CA SER A 120 -10.96 5.60 -4.83
C SER A 120 -9.98 5.24 -3.72
N CYS A 121 -8.69 5.39 -4.00
CA CYS A 121 -7.66 5.12 -3.01
C CYS A 121 -7.59 6.24 -1.96
N LEU A 122 -7.58 5.85 -0.69
CA LEU A 122 -7.46 6.72 0.48
C LEU A 122 -6.04 6.71 1.07
N ALA A 123 -5.35 5.58 0.94
CA ALA A 123 -4.00 5.43 1.44
C ALA A 123 -3.26 4.31 0.71
N THR A 124 -1.95 4.48 0.54
CA THR A 124 -1.06 3.44 0.00
C THR A 124 0.10 3.27 0.96
N VAL A 125 0.37 2.02 1.33
CA VAL A 125 1.43 1.63 2.26
C VAL A 125 2.41 0.70 1.53
N LEU A 126 3.70 1.01 1.61
CA LEU A 126 4.79 0.20 1.03
C LEU A 126 5.86 -0.09 2.08
N GLY A 127 6.06 -1.37 2.40
CA GLY A 127 6.94 -1.82 3.47
C GLY A 127 6.62 -1.12 4.79
N GLY A 128 5.34 -0.99 5.13
CA GLY A 128 4.86 -0.35 6.35
C GLY A 128 4.95 1.19 6.37
N ARG A 129 5.44 1.82 5.29
CA ARG A 129 5.49 3.28 5.16
C ARG A 129 4.24 3.78 4.43
N LEU A 130 3.54 4.73 5.03
CA LEU A 130 2.41 5.43 4.40
C LEU A 130 2.95 6.39 3.33
N VAL A 131 2.94 5.98 2.06
CA VAL A 131 3.51 6.72 0.92
C VAL A 131 2.49 7.62 0.21
N HIS A 132 1.21 7.33 0.39
CA HIS A 132 0.11 8.19 -0.02
C HIS A 132 -0.97 8.20 1.07
N ARG A 133 -1.59 9.36 1.26
CA ARG A 133 -2.78 9.58 2.05
C ARG A 133 -3.62 10.65 1.36
N ARG A 134 -4.92 10.38 1.19
CA ARG A 134 -5.90 11.37 0.78
C ARG A 134 -6.23 12.28 1.97
N ALA A 135 -6.26 13.59 1.71
CA ALA A 135 -6.56 14.63 2.70
C ALA A 135 -8.03 14.58 3.13
#